data_AF-A0A9W9MYC5-F1
#
_entry.id   AF-A0A9W9MYC5-F1
#
_cell.length_a   1.000
_cell.length_b   1.000
_cell.length_c   1.000
_cell.angle_alpha   90.00
_cell.angle_beta   90.00
_cell.angle_gamma   90.00
#
_symmetry.space_group_name_H-M   'P 1'
#
loop_
_entity.id
_entity.type
_entity.pdbx_description
1 polymer ?
#
loop_
_entity_poly.entity_id
_entity_poly.type
_entity_poly.pdbx_seq_one_letter_code
_entity_poly.pdbx_strand_id
1 'polypeptide(L)'
;MPPKKRGRAPSSSAPAAPKRGRASKLAKENNITAEEENEIKEVFHLFSDKNTDFPDEKEGVIPREDVRKALVALGLPPTDSTELAEILSALDPTLSGYVPYSPFVSIAAAKLRSRDDDAMAAEVDDAYQLFTRGTDGPITLSHLRRIARDLKEDSVGDDLLKDMILEGNGGAGLSAGVTLEQFHDVMTRAGVF
;
A
#
# COMPACT_ATOMS: atom_id res chain seq x y z
N MET A 1 -70.28 15.44 7.90
CA MET A 1 -69.88 16.35 9.01
C MET A 1 -68.99 15.56 9.99
N PRO A 2 -67.94 16.14 10.59
CA PRO A 2 -66.59 16.28 10.03
C PRO A 2 -65.52 15.53 10.91
N PRO A 3 -64.21 15.89 11.00
CA PRO A 3 -63.09 14.99 10.70
C PRO A 3 -62.10 14.76 11.90
N LYS A 4 -61.08 13.90 11.75
CA LYS A 4 -59.83 14.09 12.51
C LYS A 4 -58.57 13.67 11.74
N LYS A 5 -57.84 14.69 11.28
CA LYS A 5 -56.47 14.63 10.73
C LYS A 5 -55.48 14.21 11.83
N ARG A 6 -54.52 13.34 11.53
CA ARG A 6 -53.20 13.33 12.19
C ARG A 6 -52.12 13.55 11.13
N GLY A 7 -51.27 14.52 11.43
CA GLY A 7 -50.30 15.10 10.51
C GLY A 7 -49.18 14.16 10.12
N ARG A 8 -48.74 14.32 8.87
CA ARG A 8 -47.51 13.76 8.33
C ARG A 8 -46.40 14.77 8.61
N ALA A 9 -45.41 14.38 9.42
CA ALA A 9 -44.19 15.15 9.58
C ALA A 9 -43.41 15.16 8.25
N PRO A 10 -42.79 16.29 7.84
CA PRO A 10 -41.96 16.33 6.66
C PRO A 10 -40.63 15.61 6.94
N SER A 11 -40.36 14.53 6.21
CA SER A 11 -39.04 13.92 6.13
C SER A 11 -38.10 14.89 5.40
N SER A 12 -37.18 15.51 6.15
CA SER A 12 -36.11 16.33 5.61
C SER A 12 -35.17 15.48 4.76
N SER A 13 -35.15 15.74 3.46
CA SER A 13 -34.15 15.23 2.53
C SER A 13 -32.82 15.97 2.75
N ALA A 14 -31.89 15.35 3.48
CA ALA A 14 -30.50 15.77 3.48
C ALA A 14 -29.88 15.43 2.11
N PRO A 15 -28.98 16.27 1.56
CA PRO A 15 -28.33 16.01 0.28
C PRO A 15 -27.38 14.80 0.42
N ALA A 16 -27.49 13.85 -0.49
CA ALA A 16 -26.62 12.68 -0.52
C ALA A 16 -25.18 13.09 -0.83
N ALA A 17 -24.26 12.79 0.08
CA ALA A 17 -22.83 12.82 -0.17
C ALA A 17 -22.48 11.83 -1.33
N PRO A 18 -21.44 12.11 -2.13
CA PRO A 18 -21.05 11.24 -3.23
C PRO A 18 -20.70 9.87 -2.66
N LYS A 19 -21.37 8.81 -3.16
CA LYS A 19 -21.10 7.44 -2.76
C LYS A 19 -19.71 7.06 -3.30
N ARG A 20 -18.69 7.04 -2.44
CA ARG A 20 -17.46 6.28 -2.71
C ARG A 20 -17.88 4.87 -3.12
N GLY A 21 -17.41 4.41 -4.28
CA GLY A 21 -17.82 3.12 -4.85
C GLY A 21 -17.54 2.00 -3.86
N ARG A 22 -18.49 1.09 -3.65
CA ARG A 22 -18.24 -0.08 -2.79
C ARG A 22 -17.25 -1.00 -3.51
N ALA A 23 -16.10 -1.24 -2.90
CA ALA A 23 -15.08 -2.16 -3.44
C ALA A 23 -15.69 -3.50 -3.87
N SER A 24 -15.29 -3.97 -5.06
CA SER A 24 -15.75 -5.23 -5.64
C SER A 24 -15.28 -6.43 -4.81
N LYS A 25 -15.76 -7.63 -5.14
CA LYS A 25 -15.22 -8.85 -4.53
C LYS A 25 -13.74 -9.04 -4.87
N LEU A 26 -13.36 -8.76 -6.12
CA LEU A 26 -12.00 -8.92 -6.62
C LEU A 26 -11.04 -7.90 -5.97
N ALA A 27 -11.48 -6.65 -5.79
CA ALA A 27 -10.72 -5.64 -5.06
C ALA A 27 -10.43 -6.07 -3.62
N LYS A 28 -11.44 -6.61 -2.92
CA LYS A 28 -11.29 -7.10 -1.54
C LYS A 28 -10.37 -8.31 -1.44
N GLU A 29 -10.47 -9.25 -2.37
CA GLU A 29 -9.59 -10.43 -2.42
C GLU A 29 -8.13 -10.03 -2.63
N ASN A 30 -7.89 -8.91 -3.32
CA ASN A 30 -6.57 -8.40 -3.61
C ASN A 30 -6.13 -7.24 -2.69
N ASN A 31 -6.91 -6.90 -1.66
CA ASN A 31 -6.64 -5.81 -0.72
C ASN A 31 -6.33 -4.46 -1.42
N ILE A 32 -7.08 -4.15 -2.47
CA ILE A 32 -7.02 -2.86 -3.17
C ILE A 32 -8.33 -2.09 -2.99
N THR A 33 -8.24 -0.78 -3.12
CA THR A 33 -9.38 0.15 -3.12
C THR A 33 -10.20 0.03 -4.40
N ALA A 34 -11.41 0.59 -4.39
CA ALA A 34 -12.25 0.61 -5.59
C ALA A 34 -11.63 1.50 -6.69
N GLU A 35 -10.93 2.55 -6.28
CA GLU A 35 -10.23 3.48 -7.13
C GLU A 35 -9.02 2.81 -7.82
N GLU A 36 -8.18 2.09 -7.07
CA GLU A 36 -7.06 1.32 -7.62
C GLU A 36 -7.53 0.22 -8.58
N GLU A 37 -8.61 -0.51 -8.25
CA GLU A 37 -9.20 -1.49 -9.16
C GLU A 37 -9.69 -0.82 -10.46
N ASN A 38 -10.26 0.38 -10.37
CA ASN A 38 -10.73 1.12 -11.54
C ASN A 38 -9.56 1.57 -12.43
N GLU A 39 -8.45 2.04 -11.86
CA GLU A 39 -7.23 2.37 -12.61
C GLU A 39 -6.65 1.15 -13.31
N ILE A 40 -6.55 0.02 -12.61
CA ILE A 40 -6.12 -1.27 -13.19
C ILE A 40 -7.03 -1.66 -14.36
N LYS A 41 -8.34 -1.48 -14.19
CA LYS A 41 -9.32 -1.80 -15.22
C LYS A 41 -9.20 -0.92 -16.46
N GLU A 42 -9.03 0.38 -16.29
CA GLU A 42 -8.86 1.32 -17.40
C GLU A 42 -7.61 1.01 -18.23
N VAL A 43 -6.50 0.67 -17.57
CA VAL A 43 -5.29 0.24 -18.28
C VAL A 43 -5.48 -1.13 -18.91
N PHE A 44 -6.14 -2.08 -18.22
CA PHE A 44 -6.41 -3.39 -18.80
C PHE A 44 -7.17 -3.26 -20.13
N HIS A 45 -8.20 -2.43 -20.17
CA HIS A 45 -9.00 -2.16 -21.38
C HIS A 45 -8.22 -1.49 -22.52
N LEU A 46 -7.08 -0.85 -22.25
CA LEU A 46 -6.22 -0.30 -23.30
C LEU A 46 -5.46 -1.39 -24.07
N PHE A 47 -5.22 -2.54 -23.44
CA PHE A 47 -4.41 -3.65 -23.99
C PHE A 47 -5.21 -4.94 -24.21
N SER A 48 -6.49 -4.97 -23.83
CA SER A 48 -7.33 -6.15 -23.94
C SER A 48 -8.20 -6.14 -25.18
N ASP A 49 -8.41 -7.32 -25.76
CA ASP A 49 -9.38 -7.55 -26.81
C ASP A 49 -10.33 -8.69 -26.44
N LYS A 50 -11.51 -8.71 -27.09
CA LYS A 50 -12.40 -9.88 -27.01
C LYS A 50 -11.77 -11.04 -27.76
N ASN A 51 -11.73 -12.21 -27.13
CA ASN A 51 -11.18 -13.42 -27.72
C ASN A 51 -12.24 -14.55 -27.73
N THR A 52 -12.43 -15.19 -28.87
CA THR A 52 -13.40 -16.29 -29.05
C THR A 52 -13.06 -17.53 -28.24
N ASP A 53 -11.78 -17.73 -27.93
CA ASP A 53 -11.29 -18.85 -27.12
C ASP A 53 -11.54 -18.61 -25.61
N PHE A 54 -11.89 -17.37 -25.23
CA PHE A 54 -12.16 -16.94 -23.87
C PHE A 54 -13.55 -16.28 -23.75
N PRO A 55 -14.65 -17.01 -24.06
CA PRO A 55 -15.99 -16.43 -24.12
C PRO A 55 -16.53 -15.96 -22.76
N ASP A 56 -15.99 -16.49 -21.67
CA ASP A 56 -16.38 -16.13 -20.30
C ASP A 56 -15.67 -14.86 -19.78
N GLU A 57 -14.62 -14.40 -20.47
CA GLU A 57 -13.83 -13.22 -20.11
C GLU A 57 -14.49 -11.94 -20.63
N LYS A 58 -15.46 -11.44 -19.86
CA LYS A 58 -16.27 -10.26 -20.22
C LYS A 58 -15.46 -8.98 -20.42
N GLU A 59 -14.36 -8.85 -19.68
CA GLU A 59 -13.46 -7.70 -19.76
C GLU A 59 -12.47 -7.83 -20.93
N GLY A 60 -12.47 -8.96 -21.64
CA GLY A 60 -11.47 -9.29 -22.64
C GLY A 60 -10.22 -9.95 -22.04
N VAL A 61 -9.23 -10.16 -22.89
CA VAL A 61 -7.93 -10.74 -22.51
C VAL A 61 -6.81 -9.90 -23.12
N ILE A 62 -5.69 -9.79 -22.40
CA ILE A 62 -4.47 -9.12 -22.89
C ILE A 62 -3.57 -10.16 -23.57
N PRO A 63 -3.03 -9.89 -24.78
CA PRO A 63 -1.96 -10.72 -25.35
C PRO A 63 -0.76 -10.78 -24.40
N ARG A 64 -0.19 -11.98 -24.18
CA ARG A 64 0.94 -12.20 -23.27
C ARG A 64 2.11 -11.21 -23.51
N GLU A 65 2.36 -10.86 -24.78
CA GLU A 65 3.41 -9.92 -25.17
C GLU A 65 3.16 -8.46 -24.74
N ASP A 66 1.90 -8.08 -24.50
CA ASP A 66 1.50 -6.74 -24.11
C ASP A 66 1.41 -6.54 -22.59
N VAL A 67 1.54 -7.60 -21.79
CA VAL A 67 1.53 -7.53 -20.32
C VAL A 67 2.57 -6.53 -19.80
N ARG A 68 3.78 -6.52 -20.38
CA ARG A 68 4.82 -5.55 -19.99
C ARG A 68 4.36 -4.12 -20.22
N LYS A 69 3.68 -3.84 -21.35
CA LYS A 69 3.21 -2.50 -21.69
C LYS A 69 2.09 -2.07 -20.74
N ALA A 70 1.18 -2.99 -20.40
CA ALA A 70 0.10 -2.73 -19.44
C ALA A 70 0.65 -2.42 -18.04
N LEU A 71 1.62 -3.20 -17.55
CA LEU A 71 2.28 -2.95 -16.27
C LEU A 71 3.04 -1.61 -16.24
N VAL A 72 3.72 -1.25 -17.33
CA VAL A 72 4.38 0.05 -17.46
C VAL A 72 3.36 1.20 -17.46
N ALA A 73 2.22 1.04 -18.14
CA ALA A 73 1.16 2.04 -18.18
C ALA A 73 0.50 2.25 -16.80
N LEU A 74 0.51 1.25 -15.92
CA LEU A 74 0.09 1.37 -14.51
C LEU A 74 1.15 2.00 -13.60
N GLY A 75 2.34 2.32 -14.12
CA GLY A 75 3.46 2.74 -13.27
C GLY A 75 3.99 1.61 -12.38
N LEU A 76 3.79 0.36 -12.79
CA LEU A 76 4.25 -0.86 -12.11
C LEU A 76 5.18 -1.67 -13.02
N PRO A 77 6.24 -1.07 -13.59
CA PRO A 77 7.14 -1.79 -14.48
C PRO A 77 7.75 -3.00 -13.76
N PRO A 78 8.00 -4.12 -14.47
CA PRO A 78 8.90 -5.14 -13.96
C PRO A 78 10.29 -4.55 -13.74
N THR A 79 10.90 -4.89 -12.62
CA THR A 79 12.24 -4.49 -12.18
C THR A 79 13.30 -5.01 -13.14
N ASP A 80 13.17 -6.26 -13.58
CA ASP A 80 14.06 -6.88 -14.55
C ASP A 80 13.38 -7.93 -15.44
N SER A 81 14.15 -8.56 -16.32
CA SER A 81 13.66 -9.60 -17.22
C SER A 81 13.26 -10.90 -16.52
N THR A 82 13.87 -11.19 -15.37
CA THR A 82 13.59 -12.40 -14.57
C THR A 82 12.22 -12.25 -13.92
N GLU A 83 11.95 -11.11 -13.29
CA GLU A 83 10.64 -10.81 -12.70
C GLU A 83 9.54 -10.80 -13.78
N LEU A 84 9.82 -10.22 -14.95
CA LEU A 84 8.86 -10.28 -16.06
C LEU A 84 8.58 -11.72 -16.47
N ALA A 85 9.59 -12.59 -16.55
CA ALA A 85 9.39 -14.00 -16.89
C ALA A 85 8.53 -14.72 -15.84
N GLU A 86 8.76 -14.46 -14.55
CA GLU A 86 7.95 -14.99 -13.44
C GLU A 86 6.50 -14.52 -13.51
N ILE A 87 6.28 -13.21 -13.69
CA ILE A 87 4.95 -12.61 -13.88
C ILE A 87 4.22 -13.29 -15.04
N LEU A 88 4.87 -13.41 -16.20
CA LEU A 88 4.26 -14.03 -17.38
C LEU A 88 3.97 -15.52 -17.16
N SER A 89 4.82 -16.23 -16.42
CA SER A 89 4.58 -17.63 -16.05
C SER A 89 3.41 -17.78 -15.09
N ALA A 90 3.21 -16.83 -14.18
CA ALA A 90 2.09 -16.82 -13.25
C ALA A 90 0.76 -16.47 -13.94
N LEU A 91 0.78 -15.53 -14.88
CA LEU A 91 -0.41 -15.05 -15.59
C LEU A 91 -0.90 -15.99 -16.68
N ASP A 92 0.02 -16.70 -17.35
CA ASP A 92 -0.30 -17.63 -18.43
C ASP A 92 0.49 -18.93 -18.27
N PRO A 93 0.15 -19.76 -17.26
CA PRO A 93 0.86 -21.00 -16.94
C PRO A 93 0.63 -22.10 -17.99
N THR A 94 -0.46 -22.01 -18.75
CA THR A 94 -0.82 -22.97 -19.81
C THR A 94 -0.27 -22.57 -21.18
N LEU A 95 0.45 -21.44 -21.27
CA LEU A 95 0.99 -20.90 -22.53
C LEU A 95 -0.09 -20.70 -23.61
N SER A 96 -1.26 -20.25 -23.19
CA SER A 96 -2.36 -19.85 -24.07
C SER A 96 -2.03 -18.61 -24.91
N GLY A 97 -1.06 -17.80 -24.47
CA GLY A 97 -0.69 -16.55 -25.10
C GLY A 97 -1.61 -15.38 -24.72
N TYR A 98 -2.56 -15.58 -23.82
CA TYR A 98 -3.51 -14.55 -23.38
C TYR A 98 -3.65 -14.53 -21.86
N VAL A 99 -3.93 -13.34 -21.31
CA VAL A 99 -4.06 -13.10 -19.88
C VAL A 99 -5.45 -12.55 -19.57
N PRO A 100 -6.26 -13.28 -18.78
CA PRO A 100 -7.54 -12.80 -18.29
C PRO A 100 -7.43 -11.64 -17.29
N TYR A 101 -8.55 -10.93 -17.09
CA TYR A 101 -8.60 -9.76 -16.21
C TYR A 101 -8.28 -10.07 -14.74
N SER A 102 -8.90 -11.09 -14.17
CA SER A 102 -8.73 -11.41 -12.75
C SER A 102 -7.28 -11.75 -12.37
N PRO A 103 -6.56 -12.64 -13.10
CA PRO A 103 -5.12 -12.85 -12.89
C PRO A 103 -4.29 -11.57 -13.01
N PHE A 104 -4.58 -10.73 -14.01
CA PHE A 104 -3.87 -9.46 -14.19
C PHE A 104 -4.04 -8.52 -12.98
N VAL A 105 -5.26 -8.38 -12.46
CA VAL A 105 -5.54 -7.60 -11.24
C VAL A 105 -4.73 -8.13 -10.06
N SER A 106 -4.67 -9.45 -9.89
CA SER A 106 -3.92 -10.05 -8.78
C SER A 106 -2.42 -9.71 -8.82
N ILE A 107 -1.81 -9.74 -10.01
CA ILE A 107 -0.41 -9.33 -10.19
C ILE A 107 -0.24 -7.82 -10.01
N ALA A 108 -1.10 -7.00 -10.61
CA ALA A 108 -1.02 -5.55 -10.49
C ALA A 108 -1.17 -5.12 -9.03
N ALA A 109 -2.12 -5.70 -8.29
CA ALA A 109 -2.30 -5.45 -6.87
C ALA A 109 -1.09 -5.87 -6.04
N ALA A 110 -0.48 -7.02 -6.35
CA ALA A 110 0.75 -7.45 -5.67
C ALA A 110 1.91 -6.49 -5.90
N LYS A 111 2.10 -6.01 -7.14
CA LYS A 111 3.13 -5.01 -7.44
C LYS A 111 2.85 -3.66 -6.82
N LEU A 112 1.58 -3.24 -6.73
CA LEU A 112 1.20 -2.00 -6.07
C LEU A 112 1.64 -2.01 -4.59
N ARG A 113 1.31 -3.08 -3.87
CA ARG A 113 1.74 -3.24 -2.47
C ARG A 113 3.25 -3.30 -2.32
N SER A 114 3.95 -4.07 -3.16
CA SER A 114 5.42 -4.13 -3.11
C SER A 114 6.07 -2.77 -3.30
N ARG A 115 5.52 -1.93 -4.20
CA ARG A 115 6.02 -0.58 -4.41
C ARG A 115 5.83 0.30 -3.17
N ASP A 116 4.68 0.18 -2.52
CA ASP A 116 4.38 0.94 -1.32
C ASP A 116 5.28 0.49 -0.15
N ASP A 117 5.49 -0.82 0.00
CA ASP A 117 6.43 -1.40 0.99
C ASP A 117 7.87 -0.93 0.73
N ASP A 118 8.33 -0.92 -0.53
CA ASP A 118 9.67 -0.45 -0.91
C ASP A 118 9.84 1.06 -0.63
N ALA A 119 8.80 1.86 -0.92
CA ALA A 119 8.80 3.29 -0.62
C ALA A 119 8.84 3.55 0.89
N MET A 120 8.05 2.81 1.67
CA MET A 120 8.07 2.86 3.13
C MET A 120 9.44 2.47 3.68
N ALA A 121 10.05 1.41 3.18
CA ALA A 121 11.39 0.98 3.59
C ALA A 121 12.45 2.07 3.33
N ALA A 122 12.37 2.74 2.17
CA ALA A 122 13.25 3.85 1.84
C ALA A 122 13.04 5.06 2.79
N GLU A 123 11.80 5.42 3.10
CA GLU A 123 11.50 6.50 4.05
C GLU A 123 11.97 6.18 5.47
N VAL A 124 11.86 4.92 5.90
CA VAL A 124 12.38 4.45 7.19
C VAL A 124 13.90 4.50 7.23
N ASP A 125 14.59 4.10 6.16
CA ASP A 125 16.06 4.20 6.09
C ASP A 125 16.52 5.66 6.14
N ASP A 126 15.91 6.55 5.34
CA ASP A 126 16.22 7.98 5.34
C ASP A 126 16.00 8.61 6.74
N ALA A 127 14.88 8.27 7.40
CA ALA A 127 14.61 8.71 8.76
C ALA A 127 15.67 8.15 9.74
N TYR A 128 16.00 6.87 9.64
CA TYR A 128 17.03 6.25 10.48
C TYR A 128 18.39 6.94 10.32
N GLN A 129 18.79 7.26 9.08
CA GLN A 129 20.01 8.01 8.77
C GLN A 129 19.99 9.42 9.37
N LEU A 130 18.83 10.08 9.45
CA LEU A 130 18.69 11.37 10.13
C LEU A 130 18.90 11.24 11.64
N PHE A 131 18.42 10.16 12.25
CA PHE A 131 18.67 9.86 13.67
C PHE A 131 20.15 9.61 13.94
N THR A 132 20.83 8.83 13.11
CA THR A 132 22.26 8.52 13.31
C THR A 132 23.20 9.61 12.79
N ARG A 133 22.74 10.53 11.93
CA ARG A 133 23.60 11.43 11.11
C ARG A 133 24.59 10.65 10.23
N GLY A 134 24.16 9.53 9.65
CA GLY A 134 25.02 8.75 8.77
C GLY A 134 26.09 7.94 9.48
N THR A 135 26.06 7.85 10.81
CA THR A 135 26.99 6.95 11.54
C THR A 135 26.44 5.53 11.53
N ASP A 136 27.28 4.57 11.18
CA ASP A 136 26.94 3.16 11.27
C ASP A 136 26.54 2.75 12.69
N GLY A 137 25.58 1.84 12.81
CA GLY A 137 25.15 1.25 14.07
C GLY A 137 23.78 1.73 14.57
N PRO A 138 23.39 1.34 15.79
CA PRO A 138 22.06 1.56 16.33
C PRO A 138 21.78 3.03 16.70
N ILE A 139 20.51 3.43 16.76
CA ILE A 139 20.10 4.68 17.40
C ILE A 139 20.42 4.57 18.89
N THR A 140 21.25 5.49 19.38
CA THR A 140 21.67 5.52 20.78
C THR A 140 20.92 6.59 21.57
N LEU A 141 20.99 6.50 22.90
CA LEU A 141 20.49 7.56 23.79
C LEU A 141 21.07 8.95 23.46
N SER A 142 22.33 9.00 22.99
CA SER A 142 22.98 10.24 22.59
C SER A 142 22.35 10.85 21.31
N HIS A 143 21.91 10.00 20.38
CA HIS A 143 21.19 10.41 19.17
C HIS A 143 19.82 11.00 19.54
N LEU A 144 19.06 10.33 20.41
CA LEU A 144 17.75 10.84 20.86
C LEU A 144 17.87 12.17 21.61
N ARG A 145 18.82 12.30 22.54
CA ARG A 145 19.08 13.57 23.25
C ARG A 145 19.38 14.72 22.30
N ARG A 146 20.09 14.43 21.19
CA ARG A 146 20.42 15.43 20.19
C ARG A 146 19.16 15.85 19.43
N ILE A 147 18.35 14.89 18.99
CA ILE A 147 17.10 15.18 18.29
C ILE A 147 16.14 15.98 19.16
N ALA A 148 15.96 15.61 20.43
CA ALA A 148 15.10 16.36 21.35
C ALA A 148 15.52 17.85 21.46
N ARG A 149 16.83 18.13 21.53
CA ARG A 149 17.35 19.50 21.49
C ARG A 149 17.13 20.19 20.15
N ASP A 150 17.39 19.49 19.04
CA ASP A 150 17.22 20.04 17.69
C ASP A 150 15.73 20.41 17.43
N LEU A 151 14.78 19.65 18.00
CA LEU A 151 13.34 19.89 17.96
C LEU A 151 12.82 20.88 19.02
N LYS A 152 13.70 21.41 19.89
CA LYS A 152 13.35 22.28 21.03
C LYS A 152 12.35 21.63 22.00
N GLU A 153 12.38 20.30 22.10
CA GLU A 153 11.63 19.53 23.09
C GLU A 153 12.44 19.39 24.38
N ASP A 154 12.86 20.54 24.95
CA ASP A 154 13.71 20.59 26.14
C ASP A 154 13.05 20.02 27.40
N SER A 155 11.74 19.75 27.35
CA SER A 155 10.97 19.09 28.41
C SER A 155 11.11 17.56 28.43
N VAL A 156 11.73 16.96 27.40
CA VAL A 156 11.93 15.50 27.35
C VAL A 156 13.08 15.13 28.28
N GLY A 157 12.72 14.58 29.45
CA GLY A 157 13.68 14.14 30.46
C GLY A 157 14.51 12.94 30.02
N ASP A 158 15.71 12.82 30.58
CA ASP A 158 16.65 11.74 30.26
C ASP A 158 16.06 10.33 30.52
N ASP A 159 15.17 10.21 31.50
CA ASP A 159 14.53 8.94 31.84
C ASP A 159 13.50 8.52 30.76
N LEU A 160 12.76 9.48 30.19
CA LEU A 160 11.86 9.18 29.07
C LEU A 160 12.65 8.73 27.83
N LEU A 161 13.81 9.33 27.56
CA LEU A 161 14.66 8.90 26.45
C LEU A 161 15.22 7.48 26.64
N LYS A 162 15.51 7.08 27.88
CA LYS A 162 15.90 5.70 28.21
C LYS A 162 14.75 4.74 27.96
N ASP A 163 13.55 5.11 28.41
CA ASP A 163 12.34 4.31 28.21
C ASP A 163 12.06 4.14 26.71
N MET A 164 12.23 5.19 25.89
CA MET A 164 12.10 5.09 24.42
C MET A 164 13.07 4.08 23.80
N ILE A 165 14.34 4.04 24.24
CA ILE A 165 15.31 3.04 23.75
C ILE A 165 14.88 1.63 24.15
N LEU A 166 14.48 1.44 25.42
CA LEU A 166 14.08 0.13 25.93
C LEU A 166 12.80 -0.38 25.27
N GLU A 167 11.82 0.49 25.03
CA GLU A 167 10.61 0.15 24.30
C GLU A 167 10.93 -0.20 22.84
N GLY A 168 11.80 0.58 22.20
CA GLY A 168 12.17 0.36 20.80
C GLY A 168 12.97 -0.92 20.58
N ASN A 169 13.80 -1.34 21.55
CA ASN A 169 14.67 -2.50 21.41
C ASN A 169 14.21 -3.76 22.16
N GLY A 170 12.98 -3.77 22.67
CA GLY A 170 12.42 -4.91 23.41
C GLY A 170 13.12 -5.17 24.74
N GLY A 171 13.72 -4.16 25.35
CA GLY A 171 14.38 -4.26 26.65
C GLY A 171 15.80 -4.86 26.60
N ALA A 172 16.45 -4.89 25.43
CA ALA A 172 17.82 -5.40 25.27
C ALA A 172 18.90 -4.57 26.00
N GLY A 173 18.50 -3.47 26.63
CA GLY A 173 19.37 -2.58 27.40
C GLY A 173 19.82 -1.36 26.60
N LEU A 174 20.21 -0.30 27.31
CA LEU A 174 20.50 1.00 26.71
C LEU A 174 21.73 1.00 25.79
N SER A 175 22.68 0.10 26.03
CA SER A 175 23.90 -0.02 25.21
C SER A 175 23.66 -0.69 23.86
N ALA A 176 22.60 -1.48 23.73
CA ALA A 176 22.23 -2.13 22.47
C ALA A 176 21.67 -1.11 21.46
N GLY A 177 21.07 -0.01 21.95
CA GLY A 177 20.38 0.96 21.11
C GLY A 177 19.20 0.34 20.36
N VAL A 178 18.71 1.04 19.33
CA VAL A 178 17.62 0.58 18.45
C VAL A 178 18.18 0.35 17.05
N THR A 179 18.06 -0.88 16.52
CA THR A 179 18.51 -1.22 15.15
C THR A 179 17.53 -0.69 14.09
N LEU A 180 17.91 -0.74 12.81
CA LEU A 180 17.02 -0.33 11.71
C LEU A 180 15.71 -1.14 11.69
N GLU A 181 15.80 -2.46 11.85
CA GLU A 181 14.62 -3.35 11.91
C GLU A 181 13.71 -3.00 13.09
N GLN A 182 14.28 -2.76 14.27
CA GLN A 182 13.52 -2.35 15.44
C GLN A 182 12.88 -0.96 15.26
N PHE A 183 13.60 -0.04 14.61
CA PHE A 183 13.08 1.27 14.28
C PHE A 183 11.91 1.20 13.30
N HIS A 184 12.01 0.35 12.27
CA HIS A 184 10.91 0.05 11.35
C HIS A 184 9.66 -0.45 12.08
N ASP A 185 9.82 -1.40 13.00
CA ASP A 185 8.70 -1.93 13.80
C ASP A 185 8.05 -0.87 14.69
N VAL A 186 8.85 0.02 15.26
CA VAL A 186 8.35 1.16 16.05
C VAL A 186 7.55 2.11 15.17
N MET A 187 8.06 2.47 13.99
CA MET A 187 7.39 3.39 13.05
C MET A 187 6.07 2.82 12.52
N THR A 188 6.06 1.53 12.17
CA THR A 188 4.85 0.80 11.75
C THR A 188 3.81 0.75 12.88
N ARG A 189 4.22 0.44 14.13
CA ARG A 189 3.30 0.39 15.28
C ARG A 189 2.74 1.76 15.65
N ALA A 190 3.52 2.82 15.42
CA ALA A 190 3.10 4.19 15.66
C ALA A 190 2.12 4.72 14.60
N GLY A 191 1.87 3.97 13.51
CA GLY A 191 0.99 4.38 12.43
C GLY A 191 1.55 5.57 11.65
N VAL A 192 2.87 5.71 11.61
CA VAL A 192 3.54 6.69 10.74
C VAL A 192 3.35 6.33 9.27
N PHE A 193 3.10 5.04 9.01
CA PHE A 193 2.78 4.45 7.71
C PHE A 193 1.56 3.53 7.83
#